data_AF-A0A0N0HPE4-F1
#
_entry.id   AF-A0A0N0HPE4-F1
#
_cell.length_a   1.000
_cell.length_b   1.000
_cell.length_c   1.000
_cell.angle_alpha   90.00
_cell.angle_beta   90.00
_cell.angle_gamma   90.00
#
_symmetry.space_group_name_H-M   'P 1'
#
loop_
_entity.id
_entity.type
_entity.pdbx_description
1 polymer ?
#
loop_
_entity_poly.entity_id
_entity_poly.type
_entity_poly.pdbx_seq_one_letter_code
_entity_poly.pdbx_strand_id
1 'polypeptide(L)'
;MPETLSAHDALDQIAADARSLQQSLRHTPIDCARVLTARVIEAQALAANALHLFLGLELEPSHDSSAQLLCLDRVARTAKAAQDASAELTAALARAVENQRRRAYAATSPPVLLRPTPQQFVASAADLLDGLLTLCRPLRRDHSQPPAALVPAPPAS
;
A
#
# COMPACT_ATOMS: atom_id res chain seq x y z
N MET A 1 -14.71 24.26 6.27
CA MET A 1 -14.90 23.54 4.99
C MET A 1 -13.68 22.64 4.84
N PRO A 2 -13.79 21.31 4.95
CA PRO A 2 -12.63 20.47 4.67
C PRO A 2 -12.33 20.57 3.18
N GLU A 3 -11.08 20.77 2.83
CA GLU A 3 -10.62 20.71 1.44
C GLU A 3 -10.82 19.27 0.98
N THR A 4 -11.79 19.05 0.10
CA THR A 4 -11.92 17.78 -0.62
C THR A 4 -10.72 17.70 -1.55
N LEU A 5 -9.66 17.03 -1.08
CA LEU A 5 -8.59 16.54 -1.95
C LEU A 5 -9.26 15.84 -3.13
N SER A 6 -8.83 16.17 -4.34
CA SER A 6 -9.35 15.47 -5.51
C SER A 6 -9.01 13.98 -5.36
N ALA A 7 -9.82 13.08 -5.93
CA ALA A 7 -9.55 11.64 -5.86
C ALA A 7 -8.14 11.27 -6.36
N HIS A 8 -7.58 12.07 -7.26
CA HIS A 8 -6.21 11.94 -7.75
C HIS A 8 -5.18 12.27 -6.67
N ASP A 9 -5.36 13.36 -5.94
CA ASP A 9 -4.45 13.74 -4.84
C ASP A 9 -4.49 12.69 -3.72
N ALA A 10 -5.67 12.14 -3.42
CA ALA A 10 -5.83 11.07 -2.45
C ALA A 10 -5.11 9.79 -2.88
N LEU A 11 -5.18 9.42 -4.16
CA LEU A 11 -4.44 8.28 -4.73
C LEU A 11 -2.92 8.50 -4.68
N ASP A 12 -2.45 9.70 -5.00
CA ASP A 12 -1.03 10.04 -4.95
C ASP A 12 -0.50 9.99 -3.52
N GLN A 13 -1.28 10.44 -2.54
CA GLN A 13 -0.94 10.33 -1.12
C GLN A 13 -0.87 8.85 -0.69
N ILE A 14 -1.86 8.03 -1.04
CA ILE A 14 -1.85 6.58 -0.77
C ILE A 14 -0.61 5.92 -1.39
N ALA A 15 -0.25 6.28 -2.62
CA ALA A 15 0.94 5.75 -3.28
C ALA A 15 2.25 6.26 -2.66
N ALA A 16 2.28 7.46 -2.09
CA ALA A 16 3.41 7.98 -1.34
C ALA A 16 3.58 7.25 0.00
N ASP A 17 2.48 7.05 0.73
CA ASP A 17 2.46 6.34 2.01
C ASP A 17 2.88 4.88 1.83
N ALA A 18 2.34 4.20 0.80
CA ALA A 18 2.73 2.84 0.45
C ALA A 18 4.23 2.73 0.11
N ARG A 19 4.80 3.71 -0.62
CA ARG A 19 6.24 3.78 -0.89
C ARG A 19 7.06 3.96 0.38
N SER A 20 6.65 4.88 1.25
CA SER A 20 7.33 5.15 2.51
C SER A 20 7.38 3.90 3.39
N LEU A 21 6.23 3.23 3.54
CA LEU A 21 6.14 1.98 4.30
C LEU A 21 7.00 0.89 3.67
N GLN A 22 6.90 0.68 2.35
CA GLN A 22 7.69 -0.33 1.64
C GLN A 22 9.21 -0.12 1.80
N GLN A 23 9.67 1.13 1.66
CA GLN A 23 11.07 1.48 1.85
C GLN A 23 11.50 1.22 3.29
N SER A 24 10.65 1.57 4.26
CA SER A 24 10.93 1.27 5.65
C SER A 24 11.06 -0.23 5.90
N LEU A 25 10.18 -1.06 5.32
CA LEU A 25 10.25 -2.52 5.49
C LEU A 25 11.51 -3.13 4.86
N ARG A 26 11.98 -2.56 3.74
CA ARG A 26 13.19 -3.06 3.04
C ARG A 26 14.50 -2.59 3.70
N HIS A 27 14.53 -1.41 4.32
CA HIS A 27 15.78 -0.79 4.73
C HIS A 27 15.91 -0.58 6.24
N THR A 28 14.81 -0.61 7.00
CA THR A 28 14.87 -0.42 8.45
C THR A 28 14.96 -1.79 9.13
N PRO A 29 15.96 -2.01 10.00
CA PRO A 29 16.02 -3.23 10.79
C PRO A 29 14.78 -3.34 11.68
N ILE A 30 14.12 -4.49 11.59
CA ILE A 30 12.99 -4.82 12.46
C ILE A 30 13.55 -5.63 13.62
N ASP A 31 13.91 -4.92 14.67
CA ASP A 31 14.65 -5.42 15.82
C ASP A 31 13.75 -5.70 17.04
N CYS A 32 12.55 -5.13 17.09
CA CYS A 32 11.63 -5.30 18.21
C CYS A 32 10.16 -5.27 17.81
N ALA A 33 9.32 -5.82 18.70
CA ALA A 33 7.87 -5.87 18.57
C ALA A 33 7.24 -4.47 18.38
N ARG A 34 7.78 -3.45 19.04
CA ARG A 34 7.29 -2.06 18.92
C ARG A 34 7.37 -1.55 17.48
N VAL A 35 8.48 -1.80 16.79
CA VAL A 35 8.64 -1.41 15.38
C VAL A 35 7.63 -2.16 14.51
N LEU A 36 7.45 -3.48 14.71
CA LEU A 36 6.44 -4.25 13.98
C LEU A 36 5.02 -3.72 14.21
N THR A 37 4.66 -3.41 15.45
CA THR A 37 3.35 -2.82 15.77
C THR A 37 3.14 -1.50 15.03
N ALA A 38 4.14 -0.61 14.98
CA ALA A 38 4.05 0.62 14.21
C ALA A 38 3.81 0.35 12.71
N ARG A 39 4.53 -0.61 12.12
CA ARG A 39 4.33 -0.98 10.70
C ARG A 39 2.97 -1.61 10.43
N VAL A 40 2.43 -2.39 11.37
CA VAL A 40 1.05 -2.91 11.29
C VAL A 40 0.07 -1.74 11.26
N ILE A 41 0.21 -0.77 12.17
CA ILE A 41 -0.68 0.40 12.23
C ILE A 41 -0.61 1.21 10.94
N GLU A 42 0.59 1.44 10.40
CA GLU A 42 0.77 2.16 9.13
C GLU A 42 0.10 1.43 7.96
N ALA A 43 0.26 0.10 7.86
CA ALA A 43 -0.41 -0.70 6.83
C ALA A 43 -1.94 -0.69 6.96
N GLN A 44 -2.45 -0.72 8.20
CA GLN A 44 -3.89 -0.61 8.48
C GLN A 44 -4.44 0.77 8.12
N ALA A 45 -3.70 1.84 8.43
CA ALA A 45 -4.08 3.20 8.06
C ALA A 45 -4.13 3.36 6.53
N LEU A 46 -3.15 2.80 5.81
CA LEU A 46 -3.15 2.78 4.35
C LEU A 46 -4.40 2.08 3.78
N ALA A 47 -4.75 0.91 4.32
CA ALA A 47 -5.96 0.19 3.93
C ALA A 47 -7.24 0.99 4.22
N ALA A 48 -7.33 1.61 5.40
CA ALA A 48 -8.48 2.42 5.79
C ALA A 48 -8.63 3.65 4.88
N ASN A 49 -7.55 4.35 4.56
CA ASN A 49 -7.56 5.49 3.66
C ASN A 49 -8.03 5.10 2.25
N ALA A 50 -7.56 3.95 1.74
CA ALA A 50 -8.03 3.42 0.46
C ALA A 50 -9.53 3.07 0.48
N LEU A 51 -10.03 2.45 1.55
CA LEU A 51 -11.47 2.16 1.68
C LEU A 51 -12.32 3.43 1.79
N HIS A 52 -11.88 4.43 2.53
CA HIS A 52 -12.58 5.72 2.60
C HIS A 52 -12.64 6.40 1.23
N LEU A 53 -11.56 6.35 0.46
CA LEU A 53 -11.56 6.85 -0.91
C LEU A 53 -12.52 6.07 -1.80
N PHE A 54 -12.56 4.75 -1.69
CA PHE A 54 -13.48 3.91 -2.44
C PHE A 54 -14.94 4.32 -2.18
N LEU A 55 -15.32 4.45 -0.91
CA LEU A 55 -16.66 4.88 -0.53
C LEU A 55 -16.99 6.29 -1.04
N GLY A 56 -16.02 7.21 -0.99
CA GLY A 56 -16.18 8.55 -1.56
C GLY A 56 -16.46 8.49 -3.06
N LEU A 57 -15.71 7.67 -3.80
CA LEU A 57 -15.86 7.51 -5.25
C LEU A 57 -17.16 6.82 -5.68
N GLU A 58 -17.70 5.90 -4.88
CA GLU A 58 -19.01 5.27 -5.15
C GLU A 58 -20.17 6.25 -5.00
N LEU A 59 -20.05 7.24 -4.12
CA LEU A 59 -21.10 8.23 -3.84
C LEU A 59 -21.14 9.37 -4.86
N GLU A 60 -20.08 9.56 -5.64
CA GLU A 60 -19.97 10.63 -6.64
C GLU A 60 -20.74 10.29 -7.93
N PRO A 61 -21.64 11.18 -8.41
CA PRO A 61 -22.35 11.00 -9.67
C PRO A 61 -21.42 11.21 -10.88
N SER A 62 -20.81 10.13 -11.40
CA SER A 62 -19.92 10.23 -12.58
C SER A 62 -20.69 10.20 -13.89
N HIS A 63 -20.29 11.06 -14.82
CA HIS A 63 -20.79 11.09 -16.20
C HIS A 63 -20.06 10.09 -17.11
N ASP A 64 -18.88 9.60 -16.70
CA ASP A 64 -18.12 8.55 -17.39
C ASP A 64 -18.00 7.32 -16.47
N SER A 65 -18.90 6.36 -16.70
CA SER A 65 -19.00 5.13 -15.92
C SER A 65 -17.78 4.22 -16.09
N SER A 66 -17.09 4.26 -17.24
CA SER A 66 -15.96 3.37 -17.52
C SER A 66 -14.70 3.76 -16.75
N ALA A 67 -14.35 5.05 -16.75
CA ALA A 67 -13.22 5.58 -15.99
C ALA A 67 -13.46 5.45 -14.48
N GLN A 68 -14.70 5.64 -14.02
CA GLN A 68 -15.07 5.47 -12.62
C GLN A 68 -14.90 4.03 -12.14
N LEU A 69 -15.37 3.04 -12.91
CA LEU A 69 -15.22 1.62 -12.55
C LEU A 69 -13.74 1.18 -12.49
N LEU A 70 -12.91 1.68 -13.41
CA LEU A 70 -11.46 1.42 -13.36
C LEU A 70 -10.80 2.05 -12.14
N CYS A 71 -11.24 3.24 -11.74
CA CYS A 71 -10.76 3.90 -10.52
C CYS A 71 -11.16 3.10 -9.27
N LEU A 72 -12.42 2.68 -9.18
CA LEU A 72 -12.93 1.86 -8.08
C LEU A 72 -12.19 0.51 -7.96
N ASP A 73 -11.99 -0.21 -9.07
CA ASP A 73 -11.21 -1.47 -9.07
C ASP A 73 -9.78 -1.24 -8.56
N ARG A 74 -9.11 -0.16 -8.99
CA ARG A 74 -7.75 0.17 -8.53
C ARG A 74 -7.72 0.47 -7.03
N VAL A 75 -8.64 1.28 -6.53
CA VAL A 75 -8.71 1.61 -5.10
C VAL A 75 -9.03 0.37 -4.27
N ALA A 76 -9.94 -0.48 -4.73
CA ALA A 76 -10.27 -1.74 -4.07
C ALA A 76 -9.06 -2.69 -3.99
N ARG A 77 -8.31 -2.85 -5.09
CA ARG A 77 -7.06 -3.64 -5.10
C ARG A 77 -6.00 -3.06 -4.18
N THR A 78 -5.92 -1.73 -4.10
CA THR A 78 -5.01 -1.02 -3.21
C THR A 78 -5.34 -1.28 -1.74
N ALA A 79 -6.62 -1.14 -1.37
CA ALA A 79 -7.10 -1.47 -0.03
C ALA A 79 -6.78 -2.93 0.33
N LYS A 80 -7.07 -3.87 -0.58
CA LYS A 80 -6.79 -5.30 -0.39
C LYS A 80 -5.30 -5.56 -0.17
N ALA A 81 -4.42 -5.04 -1.03
CA ALA A 81 -2.98 -5.25 -0.91
C ALA A 81 -2.44 -4.69 0.42
N ALA A 82 -2.94 -3.53 0.86
CA ALA A 82 -2.58 -2.95 2.16
C ALA A 82 -3.07 -3.80 3.35
N GLN A 83 -4.28 -4.38 3.25
CA GLN A 83 -4.81 -5.32 4.24
C GLN A 83 -3.97 -6.61 4.31
N ASP A 84 -3.62 -7.18 3.16
CA ASP A 84 -2.79 -8.38 3.06
C ASP A 84 -1.39 -8.12 3.66
N ALA A 85 -0.78 -6.96 3.35
CA ALA A 85 0.48 -6.54 3.96
C ALA A 85 0.37 -6.37 5.49
N SER A 86 -0.72 -5.79 5.98
CA SER A 86 -1.00 -5.69 7.42
C SER A 86 -1.12 -7.07 8.08
N ALA A 87 -1.76 -8.04 7.42
CA ALA A 87 -1.90 -9.40 7.92
C ALA A 87 -0.53 -10.09 8.03
N GLU A 88 0.33 -9.93 7.02
CA GLU A 88 1.70 -10.44 7.04
C GLU A 88 2.54 -9.82 8.17
N LEU A 89 2.44 -8.50 8.37
CA LEU A 89 3.14 -7.82 9.47
C LEU A 89 2.61 -8.25 10.85
N THR A 90 1.32 -8.55 10.95
CA THR A 90 0.72 -9.09 12.19
C THR A 90 1.23 -10.50 12.46
N ALA A 91 1.34 -11.34 11.42
CA ALA A 91 1.97 -12.66 11.52
C ALA A 91 3.45 -12.55 11.92
N ALA A 92 4.18 -11.57 11.38
CA ALA A 92 5.55 -11.27 11.76
C ALA A 92 5.67 -10.91 13.25
N LEU A 93 4.77 -10.06 13.75
CA LEU A 93 4.71 -9.65 15.17
C LEU A 93 4.46 -10.85 16.08
N ALA A 94 3.42 -11.63 15.81
CA ALA A 94 3.10 -12.83 16.58
C ALA A 94 4.28 -13.80 16.60
N ARG A 95 4.94 -13.98 15.44
CA ARG A 95 6.12 -14.84 15.32
C ARG A 95 7.33 -14.31 16.10
N ALA A 96 7.56 -13.00 16.10
CA ALA A 96 8.64 -12.37 16.83
C ALA A 96 8.46 -12.57 18.35
N VAL A 97 7.24 -12.33 18.86
CA VAL A 97 6.90 -12.50 20.27
C VAL A 97 7.07 -13.95 20.71
N GLU A 98 6.57 -14.92 19.95
CA GLU A 98 6.71 -16.34 20.29
C GLU A 98 8.18 -16.80 20.24
N ASN A 99 8.95 -16.35 19.25
CA ASN A 99 10.38 -16.67 19.19
C ASN A 99 11.17 -16.02 20.33
N GLN A 100 10.80 -14.82 20.77
CA GLN A 100 11.38 -14.18 21.96
C GLN A 100 11.03 -14.97 23.23
N ARG A 101 9.77 -15.39 23.37
CA ARG A 101 9.33 -16.24 24.48
C ARG A 101 10.14 -17.54 24.55
N ARG A 102 10.33 -18.22 23.41
CA ARG A 102 11.15 -19.45 23.33
C ARG A 102 12.61 -19.24 23.71
N ARG A 103 13.21 -18.09 23.31
CA ARG A 103 14.56 -17.72 23.74
C ARG A 103 14.64 -17.54 25.25
N ALA A 104 13.65 -16.88 25.84
CA ALA A 104 13.61 -16.64 27.29
C ALA A 104 13.50 -17.93 28.12
N TYR A 105 12.80 -18.96 27.61
CA TYR A 105 12.65 -20.25 28.29
C TYR A 105 13.72 -21.29 27.94
N ALA A 106 14.67 -20.96 27.06
CA ALA A 106 15.76 -21.86 26.70
C ALA A 106 16.86 -21.79 27.77
N ALA A 107 16.85 -22.73 28.72
CA ALA A 107 17.77 -22.73 29.86
C ALA A 107 19.19 -23.19 29.52
N THR A 108 19.35 -24.14 28.58
CA THR A 108 20.62 -24.85 28.37
C THR A 108 20.96 -25.16 26.92
N SER A 109 19.98 -25.07 26.00
CA SER A 109 20.15 -25.43 24.58
C SER A 109 19.71 -24.28 23.67
N PRO A 110 20.27 -24.17 22.44
CA PRO A 110 19.80 -23.18 21.47
C PRO A 110 18.29 -23.32 21.22
N PRO A 111 17.52 -22.22 21.27
CA PRO A 111 16.07 -22.27 21.10
C PRO A 111 15.69 -22.64 19.67
N VAL A 112 14.75 -23.57 19.52
CA VAL A 112 14.15 -23.91 18.23
C VAL A 112 13.17 -22.80 17.82
N LEU A 113 13.59 -21.97 16.88
CA LEU A 113 12.80 -20.85 16.36
C LEU A 113 11.81 -21.32 15.30
N LEU A 114 10.58 -20.81 15.37
CA LEU A 114 9.52 -21.20 14.44
C LEU A 114 9.71 -20.54 13.07
N ARG A 115 9.38 -21.30 12.01
CA ARG A 115 9.38 -20.86 10.60
C ARG A 115 7.93 -20.71 10.07
N PRO A 116 7.62 -19.76 9.17
CA PRO A 116 8.50 -18.72 8.62
C PRO A 116 9.07 -17.79 9.70
N THR A 117 10.23 -17.17 9.44
CA THR A 117 10.81 -16.15 10.34
C THR A 117 10.04 -14.84 10.23
N PRO A 118 10.05 -13.96 11.26
CA PRO A 118 9.46 -12.63 11.16
C PRO A 118 9.91 -11.87 9.91
N GLN A 119 11.20 -11.95 9.56
CA GLN A 119 11.78 -11.32 8.37
C GLN A 119 11.19 -11.83 7.04
N GLN A 120 10.74 -13.10 6.98
CA GLN A 120 10.10 -13.62 5.77
C GLN A 120 8.71 -13.03 5.58
N PHE A 121 7.97 -12.87 6.66
CA PHE A 121 6.68 -12.18 6.63
C PHE A 121 6.84 -10.70 6.28
N VAL A 122 7.86 -10.02 6.82
CA VAL A 122 8.19 -8.63 6.47
C VAL A 122 8.55 -8.48 5.00
N ALA A 123 9.33 -9.40 4.44
CA ALA A 123 9.65 -9.41 3.02
C ALA A 123 8.38 -9.60 2.17
N SER A 124 7.51 -10.56 2.53
CA SER A 124 6.20 -10.76 1.89
C SER A 124 5.36 -9.48 1.89
N ALA A 125 5.25 -8.80 3.04
CA ALA A 125 4.54 -7.53 3.15
C ALA A 125 5.14 -6.43 2.26
N ALA A 126 6.46 -6.32 2.18
CA ALA A 126 7.12 -5.34 1.32
C ALA A 126 6.85 -5.60 -0.18
N ASP A 127 6.79 -6.87 -0.58
CA ASP A 127 6.51 -7.25 -1.97
C ASP A 127 5.04 -7.02 -2.34
N LEU A 128 4.10 -7.22 -1.41
CA LEU A 128 2.69 -6.86 -1.60
C LEU A 128 2.52 -5.34 -1.84
N LEU A 129 3.24 -4.52 -1.08
CA LEU A 129 3.24 -3.06 -1.27
C LEU A 129 3.92 -2.64 -2.58
N ASP A 130 4.96 -3.34 -3.03
CA ASP A 130 5.59 -3.09 -4.34
C ASP A 130 4.63 -3.42 -5.50
N GLY A 131 3.85 -4.49 -5.36
CA GLY A 131 2.76 -4.85 -6.26
C GLY A 131 1.70 -3.74 -6.36
N LEU A 132 1.28 -3.18 -5.23
CA LEU A 132 0.37 -2.02 -5.17
C LEU A 132 0.94 -0.83 -5.97
N LEU A 133 2.20 -0.48 -5.75
CA LEU A 133 2.82 0.67 -6.44
C LEU A 133 2.89 0.50 -7.95
N THR A 134 2.99 -0.74 -8.42
CA THR A 134 2.92 -1.05 -9.86
C THR A 134 1.54 -0.75 -10.44
N LEU A 135 0.46 -0.91 -9.65
CA LEU A 135 -0.91 -0.58 -10.06
C LEU A 135 -1.17 0.94 -10.13
N CYS A 136 -0.43 1.76 -9.37
CA CYS A 136 -0.59 3.22 -9.36
C CYS A 136 0.13 3.95 -10.51
N ARG A 137 1.17 3.33 -11.12
CA ARG A 137 1.97 3.96 -12.21
C ARG A 137 1.21 4.39 -13.48
N PRO A 138 0.17 3.67 -13.97
CA PRO A 138 -0.52 4.04 -15.21
C PRO A 138 -1.15 5.44 -15.17
N LEU A 139 -1.64 5.87 -14.00
CA LEU A 139 -2.28 7.20 -13.83
C LEU A 139 -1.33 8.34 -14.17
N ARG A 140 -0.05 8.23 -13.81
CA ARG A 140 0.92 9.30 -14.09
C ARG A 140 1.15 9.49 -15.59
N ARG A 141 1.06 8.43 -16.40
CA ARG A 141 1.28 8.53 -17.86
C ARG A 141 0.11 9.19 -18.57
N ASP A 142 -1.13 8.85 -18.20
CA ASP A 142 -2.31 9.42 -18.84
C ASP A 142 -2.46 10.92 -18.57
N HIS A 143 -1.99 11.40 -17.40
CA HIS A 143 -2.05 12.81 -17.02
C HIS A 143 -0.82 13.64 -17.48
N SER A 144 0.27 12.99 -17.89
CA SER A 144 1.46 13.68 -18.40
C SER A 144 1.38 13.99 -19.90
N GLN A 145 0.33 13.53 -20.58
CA GLN A 145 0.17 13.73 -22.01
C GLN A 145 -0.81 14.89 -22.25
N PRO A 146 -0.32 16.10 -22.60
CA PRO A 146 -1.22 17.17 -23.00
C PRO A 146 -2.03 16.72 -24.23
N PRO A 147 -3.30 17.13 -24.38
CA PRO A 147 -4.06 16.85 -25.58
C PRO A 147 -3.25 17.37 -26.76
N ALA A 148 -2.95 16.49 -27.72
CA ALA A 148 -2.23 16.86 -28.92
C ALA A 148 -2.94 18.07 -29.53
N ALA A 149 -2.29 19.22 -29.51
CA ALA A 149 -2.82 20.43 -30.12
C ALA A 149 -3.12 20.07 -31.58
N LEU A 150 -4.39 20.14 -31.95
CA LEU A 150 -4.86 20.05 -33.33
C LEU A 150 -4.09 21.09 -34.14
N VAL A 151 -3.05 20.65 -34.83
CA VAL A 151 -2.32 21.48 -35.79
C VAL A 151 -3.32 21.87 -36.87
N PRO A 152 -3.63 23.17 -37.06
CA PRO A 152 -4.53 23.56 -38.14
C PRO A 152 -3.88 23.20 -39.47
N ALA A 153 -4.62 22.51 -40.33
CA ALA A 153 -4.17 22.18 -41.68
C ALA A 153 -3.81 23.48 -42.43
N PRO A 154 -2.72 23.48 -43.24
CA PRO A 154 -2.33 24.66 -43.98
C PRO A 154 -3.39 24.99 -45.05
N PRO A 155 -3.62 26.27 -45.37
CA PRO A 155 -4.55 26.64 -46.41
C PRO A 155 -4.04 26.15 -47.77
N ALA A 156 -4.92 25.48 -48.52
CA ALA A 156 -4.66 25.10 -49.89
C ALA A 156 -4.40 26.35 -50.74
N SER A 157 -3.31 26.33 -51.50
CA SER A 157 -3.03 27.24 -52.61
C SER A 157 -3.14 26.49 -53.93
#